data_AF-A0A3A4IYK6-F1
#
_entry.id   AF-A0A3A4IYK6-F1
#
_cell.length_a   1.000
_cell.length_b   1.000
_cell.length_c   1.000
_cell.angle_alpha   90.00
_cell.angle_beta   90.00
_cell.angle_gamma   90.00
#
_symmetry.space_group_name_H-M   'P 1'
#
loop_
_entity.id
_entity.type
_entity.pdbx_description
1 polymer ?
#
loop_
_entity_poly.entity_id
_entity_poly.type
_entity_poly.pdbx_seq_one_letter_code
_entity_poly.pdbx_strand_id
1 'polypeptide(L)'
;MKKLLASLVIGLYLLRNQLLRLWRKLRGVKVESPDKVERFAAQVRLEGLALLPPERAADFTALQRCIRCGLCDLLCSRAREAIDLAFYQGPSLLASTHSRSLPELSYARAYLESYGSCAACTRCMEMCPTGVPIKQVVEHMERMTIRPEVKDAM
;
A
#
# COMPACT_ATOMS: atom_id res chain seq x y z
N MET A 1 -42.21 4.10 -17.14
CA MET A 1 -41.63 5.27 -17.84
C MET A 1 -40.22 5.65 -17.37
N LYS A 2 -39.95 5.85 -16.07
CA LYS A 2 -38.62 6.27 -15.56
C LYS A 2 -37.43 5.37 -15.99
N LYS A 3 -37.61 4.04 -16.01
CA LYS A 3 -36.56 3.08 -16.43
C LYS A 3 -36.21 3.20 -17.93
N LEU A 4 -37.21 3.39 -18.80
CA LEU A 4 -37.01 3.59 -20.23
C LEU A 4 -36.22 4.87 -20.51
N LEU A 5 -36.56 5.95 -19.80
CA LEU A 5 -35.90 7.25 -19.93
C LEU A 5 -34.44 7.19 -19.46
N ALA A 6 -34.15 6.49 -18.36
CA ALA A 6 -32.79 6.24 -17.88
C ALA A 6 -31.94 5.45 -18.89
N SER A 7 -32.48 4.35 -19.44
CA SER A 7 -31.78 3.55 -20.45
C SER A 7 -31.49 4.36 -21.73
N LEU A 8 -32.41 5.23 -22.13
CA LEU A 8 -32.26 6.07 -23.32
C LEU A 8 -31.18 7.14 -23.12
N VAL A 9 -31.13 7.76 -21.93
CA VAL A 9 -30.07 8.71 -21.55
C VAL A 9 -28.70 8.02 -21.50
N ILE A 10 -28.60 6.84 -20.89
CA ILE A 10 -27.36 6.06 -20.85
C ILE A 10 -26.92 5.68 -22.28
N GLY A 11 -27.86 5.21 -23.11
CA GLY A 11 -27.60 4.87 -24.51
C GLY A 11 -27.07 6.06 -25.31
N LEU A 12 -27.71 7.23 -25.20
CA LEU A 12 -27.24 8.48 -25.83
C LEU A 12 -25.84 8.88 -25.36
N TYR A 13 -25.55 8.74 -24.07
CA TYR A 13 -24.24 9.07 -23.51
C TYR A 13 -23.14 8.17 -24.04
N LEU A 14 -23.40 6.86 -24.10
CA LEU A 14 -22.48 5.87 -24.67
C LEU A 14 -22.26 6.12 -26.17
N LEU A 15 -23.34 6.36 -26.94
CA LEU A 15 -23.26 6.65 -28.36
C LEU A 15 -22.41 7.90 -28.62
N ARG A 16 -22.67 8.99 -27.87
CA ARG A 16 -21.88 10.23 -27.94
C ARG A 16 -20.39 9.97 -27.66
N ASN A 17 -20.08 9.19 -26.63
CA ASN A 17 -18.69 8.90 -26.27
C ASN A 17 -17.98 8.08 -27.36
N GLN A 18 -18.67 7.10 -27.96
CA GLN A 18 -18.13 6.31 -29.07
C GLN A 18 -17.93 7.14 -30.33
N LEU A 19 -18.87 8.02 -30.67
CA LEU A 19 -18.73 8.96 -31.79
C LEU A 19 -17.55 9.92 -31.57
N LEU A 20 -17.36 10.44 -30.35
CA LEU A 20 -16.22 11.29 -30.00
C LEU A 20 -14.88 10.54 -30.12
N ARG A 21 -14.82 9.28 -29.69
CA ARG A 21 -13.61 8.43 -29.85
C ARG A 21 -13.30 8.19 -31.32
N LEU A 22 -14.31 7.85 -32.13
CA LEU A 22 -14.16 7.62 -33.57
C LEU A 22 -13.66 8.88 -34.27
N TRP A 23 -14.25 10.03 -33.94
CA TRP A 23 -13.89 11.33 -34.50
C TRP A 23 -12.46 11.75 -34.15
N ARG A 24 -12.03 11.54 -32.89
CA ARG A 24 -10.63 11.76 -32.47
C ARG A 24 -9.65 10.87 -33.24
N LYS A 25 -10.01 9.59 -33.44
CA LYS A 25 -9.22 8.62 -34.23
C LYS A 25 -9.11 9.05 -35.70
N LEU A 26 -10.21 9.49 -36.30
CA LEU A 26 -10.25 9.97 -37.69
C LEU A 26 -9.44 11.26 -37.90
N ARG A 27 -9.42 12.17 -36.92
CA ARG A 27 -8.60 13.39 -36.96
C ARG A 27 -7.13 13.17 -36.63
N GLY A 28 -6.70 11.94 -36.36
CA GLY A 28 -5.32 11.66 -35.94
C GLY A 28 -4.92 12.38 -34.64
N VAL A 29 -5.90 12.81 -33.84
CA VAL A 29 -5.64 13.41 -32.52
C VAL A 29 -5.14 12.29 -31.62
N LYS A 30 -3.82 12.13 -31.55
CA LYS A 30 -3.17 11.39 -30.46
C LYS A 30 -3.53 12.13 -29.19
N VAL A 31 -4.47 11.57 -28.44
CA VAL A 31 -4.60 11.93 -27.03
C VAL A 31 -3.31 11.43 -26.40
N GLU A 32 -2.31 12.31 -26.28
CA GLU A 32 -1.24 12.14 -25.32
C GLU A 32 -1.92 12.15 -23.96
N SER A 33 -2.40 10.98 -23.54
CA SER A 33 -2.55 10.77 -22.11
C SER A 33 -1.13 10.83 -21.58
N PRO A 34 -0.81 11.71 -20.61
CA PRO A 34 0.40 11.51 -19.82
C PRO A 34 0.42 10.03 -19.45
N ASP A 35 1.58 9.39 -19.58
CA ASP A 35 1.71 7.95 -19.45
C ASP A 35 0.83 7.49 -18.28
N LYS A 36 -0.09 6.56 -18.52
CA LYS A 36 -1.12 6.24 -17.52
C LYS A 36 -0.47 5.83 -16.20
N VAL A 37 0.72 5.24 -16.31
CA VAL A 37 1.61 4.92 -15.20
C VAL A 37 2.08 6.18 -14.48
N GLU A 38 2.51 7.22 -15.20
CA GLU A 38 2.94 8.50 -14.62
C GLU A 38 1.80 9.25 -13.94
N ARG A 39 0.59 9.28 -14.54
CA ARG A 39 -0.60 9.87 -13.87
C ARG A 39 -0.94 9.12 -12.59
N PHE A 40 -0.92 7.78 -12.65
CA PHE A 40 -1.15 6.94 -11.49
C PHE A 40 -0.08 7.17 -10.42
N ALA A 41 1.20 7.20 -10.82
CA ALA A 41 2.32 7.47 -9.94
C ALA A 41 2.18 8.83 -9.24
N ALA A 42 1.79 9.87 -9.99
CA ALA A 42 1.56 11.21 -9.43
C ALA A 42 0.46 11.19 -8.36
N GLN A 43 -0.64 10.47 -8.60
CA GLN A 43 -1.73 10.34 -7.63
C GLN A 43 -1.31 9.55 -6.38
N VAL A 44 -0.63 8.42 -6.55
CA VAL A 44 -0.12 7.58 -5.45
C VAL A 44 0.86 8.36 -4.56
N ARG A 45 1.72 9.21 -5.17
CA ARG A 45 2.64 10.08 -4.42
C ARG A 45 1.93 11.13 -3.57
N LEU A 46 0.76 11.64 -3.99
CA LEU A 46 -0.03 12.58 -3.17
C LEU A 46 -0.52 11.94 -1.87
N GLU A 47 -0.70 10.61 -1.86
CA GLU A 47 -1.06 9.84 -0.67
C GLU A 47 0.18 9.48 0.18
N GLY A 48 1.37 9.95 -0.20
CA GLY A 48 2.62 9.66 0.50
C GLY A 48 3.18 8.26 0.23
N LEU A 49 2.77 7.64 -0.89
CA LEU A 49 3.14 6.27 -1.23
C LEU A 49 4.10 6.22 -2.43
N ALA A 50 4.99 5.23 -2.42
CA ALA A 50 5.83 4.89 -3.57
C ALA A 50 5.17 3.82 -4.45
N LEU A 51 5.56 3.77 -5.73
CA LEU A 51 5.26 2.61 -6.57
C LEU A 51 6.23 1.47 -6.24
N LEU A 52 5.68 0.27 -6.03
CA LEU A 52 6.50 -0.92 -5.88
C LEU A 52 7.03 -1.34 -7.27
N PRO A 53 8.35 -1.53 -7.43
CA PRO A 53 8.88 -1.94 -8.70
C PRO A 53 8.60 -3.45 -8.96
N PRO A 54 8.37 -3.85 -10.22
CA PRO A 54 7.83 -5.16 -10.57
C PRO A 54 8.72 -6.33 -10.13
N GLU A 55 10.03 -6.14 -10.08
CA GLU A 55 10.99 -7.17 -9.62
C GLU A 55 10.77 -7.58 -8.16
N ARG A 56 10.11 -6.74 -7.35
CA ARG A 56 9.79 -7.03 -5.94
C ARG A 56 8.33 -7.41 -5.70
N ALA A 57 7.50 -7.41 -6.73
CA ALA A 57 6.11 -7.85 -6.61
C ALA A 57 6.03 -9.33 -6.19
N ALA A 58 6.98 -10.16 -6.64
CA ALA A 58 7.06 -11.57 -6.28
C ALA A 58 7.34 -11.80 -4.77
N ASP A 59 8.06 -10.88 -4.13
CA ASP A 59 8.39 -10.97 -2.70
C ASP A 59 7.15 -10.74 -1.81
N PHE A 60 6.13 -10.07 -2.35
CA PHE A 60 4.93 -9.68 -1.61
C PHE A 60 4.16 -10.89 -1.06
N THR A 61 4.16 -12.03 -1.78
CA THR A 61 3.52 -13.26 -1.31
C THR A 61 4.17 -13.79 -0.02
N ALA A 62 5.48 -13.64 0.15
CA ALA A 62 6.17 -14.05 1.38
C ALA A 62 5.79 -13.15 2.56
N LEU A 63 5.59 -11.84 2.32
CA LEU A 63 5.17 -10.86 3.34
C LEU A 63 3.75 -11.15 3.87
N GLN A 64 2.91 -11.81 3.06
CA GLN A 64 1.50 -12.08 3.37
C GLN A 64 1.24 -13.41 4.10
N ARG A 65 2.28 -14.18 4.45
CA ARG A 65 2.13 -15.51 5.09
C ARG A 65 1.77 -15.47 6.57
N CYS A 66 1.73 -14.28 7.19
CA CYS A 66 1.40 -14.17 8.61
C CYS A 66 -0.05 -14.63 8.86
N ILE A 67 -0.19 -15.63 9.73
CA ILE A 67 -1.47 -16.18 10.23
C ILE A 67 -1.87 -15.60 11.59
N ARG A 68 -1.14 -14.59 12.09
CA ARG A 68 -1.34 -13.95 13.40
C ARG A 68 -1.38 -14.96 14.56
N CYS A 69 -0.41 -15.87 14.61
CA CYS A 69 -0.27 -16.81 15.74
C CYS A 69 0.22 -16.16 17.04
N GLY A 70 0.79 -14.95 16.98
CA GLY A 70 1.25 -14.18 18.15
C GLY A 70 2.58 -14.63 18.77
N LEU A 71 3.17 -15.73 18.32
CA LEU A 71 4.39 -16.29 18.91
C LEU A 71 5.61 -15.35 18.81
N CYS A 72 5.69 -14.55 17.74
CA CYS A 72 6.73 -13.53 17.59
C CYS A 72 6.59 -12.37 18.60
N ASP A 73 5.36 -12.05 19.03
CA ASP A 73 5.11 -10.99 20.01
C ASP A 73 5.60 -11.42 21.39
N LEU A 74 5.38 -12.68 21.76
CA LEU A 74 5.81 -13.25 23.05
C LEU A 74 7.33 -13.22 23.25
N LEU A 75 8.10 -13.37 22.17
CA LEU A 75 9.57 -13.42 22.21
C LEU A 75 10.23 -12.05 22.04
N CYS A 76 9.48 -11.04 21.60
CA CYS A 76 10.04 -9.74 21.29
C CYS A 76 10.43 -9.02 22.60
N SER A 77 11.72 -8.78 22.80
CA SER A 77 12.22 -8.05 23.98
C SER A 77 11.67 -6.63 24.06
N ARG A 78 11.33 -6.01 22.91
CA ARG A 78 10.74 -4.67 22.87
C ARG A 78 9.38 -4.59 23.56
N ALA A 79 8.61 -5.68 23.60
CA ALA A 79 7.38 -5.74 24.38
C ALA A 79 7.64 -5.47 25.88
N ARG A 80 8.83 -5.85 26.37
CA ARG A 80 9.25 -5.65 27.77
C ARG A 80 9.87 -4.27 28.01
N GLU A 81 10.45 -3.67 26.97
CA GLU A 81 11.05 -2.33 27.00
C GLU A 81 10.04 -1.22 26.72
N ALA A 82 8.88 -1.55 26.16
CA ALA A 82 7.83 -0.59 25.86
C ALA A 82 7.31 0.02 27.17
N ILE A 83 7.59 1.32 27.35
CA ILE A 83 7.11 2.13 28.48
C ILE A 83 5.58 2.15 28.52
N ASP A 84 4.94 1.97 27.36
CA ASP A 84 3.49 1.87 27.25
C ASP A 84 3.09 0.70 26.32
N LEU A 85 2.58 -0.37 26.94
CA LEU A 85 2.03 -1.53 26.25
C LEU A 85 0.81 -1.19 25.38
N ALA A 86 0.11 -0.08 25.63
CA ALA A 86 -1.01 0.37 24.80
C ALA A 86 -0.56 0.79 23.39
N PHE A 87 0.71 1.18 23.23
CA PHE A 87 1.28 1.57 21.94
C PHE A 87 2.18 0.49 21.33
N TYR A 88 2.57 -0.53 22.10
CA TYR A 88 3.30 -1.66 21.55
C TYR A 88 2.38 -2.59 20.77
N GLN A 89 2.53 -2.62 19.45
CA GLN A 89 1.67 -3.42 18.57
C GLN A 89 2.25 -4.77 18.14
N GLY A 90 3.53 -5.04 18.43
CA GLY A 90 4.18 -6.35 18.19
C GLY A 90 4.43 -6.74 16.73
N PRO A 91 5.46 -7.56 16.43
CA PRO A 91 5.78 -7.98 15.06
C PRO A 91 4.62 -8.63 14.31
N SER A 92 3.67 -9.27 14.99
CA SER A 92 2.54 -9.93 14.32
C SER A 92 1.60 -8.92 13.67
N LEU A 93 1.36 -7.75 14.27
CA LEU A 93 0.50 -6.71 13.69
C LEU A 93 1.18 -6.05 12.50
N LEU A 94 2.50 -5.84 12.55
CA LEU A 94 3.31 -5.37 11.43
C LEU A 94 3.08 -6.24 10.18
N ALA A 95 3.21 -7.56 10.34
CA ALA A 95 3.09 -8.51 9.23
C ALA A 95 1.65 -8.87 8.81
N SER A 96 0.67 -8.67 9.69
CA SER A 96 -0.73 -9.03 9.41
C SER A 96 -1.61 -7.85 8.99
N THR A 97 -1.23 -6.62 9.35
CA THR A 97 -2.03 -5.41 9.08
C THR A 97 -1.22 -4.38 8.30
N HIS A 98 -0.19 -3.78 8.92
CA HIS A 98 0.45 -2.58 8.39
C HIS A 98 1.09 -2.82 7.02
N SER A 99 1.75 -3.96 6.84
CA SER A 99 2.35 -4.37 5.57
C SER A 99 1.37 -4.67 4.44
N ARG A 100 0.06 -4.81 4.74
CA ARG A 100 -0.98 -5.17 3.76
C ARG A 100 -1.88 -4.00 3.42
N SER A 101 -1.87 -2.95 4.21
CA SER A 101 -2.68 -1.75 4.01
C SER A 101 -1.80 -0.60 3.54
N LEU A 102 -1.45 -0.60 2.25
CA LEU A 102 -0.58 0.42 1.66
C LEU A 102 -1.04 1.86 1.96
N PRO A 103 -2.34 2.22 1.85
CA PRO A 103 -2.82 3.56 2.19
C PRO A 103 -2.58 3.97 3.65
N GLU A 104 -2.47 2.99 4.56
CA GLU A 104 -2.31 3.23 5.99
C GLU A 104 -0.84 3.28 6.42
N LEU A 105 0.11 3.05 5.50
CA LEU A 105 1.54 3.06 5.81
C LEU A 105 2.03 4.41 6.36
N SER A 106 1.39 5.50 5.95
CA SER A 106 1.68 6.84 6.47
C SER A 106 1.44 6.93 7.99
N TYR A 107 0.41 6.26 8.49
CA TYR A 107 0.10 6.16 9.92
C TYR A 107 0.97 5.14 10.65
N ALA A 108 1.52 4.15 9.93
CA ALA A 108 2.45 3.17 10.48
C ALA A 108 3.89 3.72 10.66
N ARG A 109 4.18 4.97 10.25
CA ARG A 109 5.55 5.54 10.32
C ARG A 109 6.13 5.56 11.73
N ALA A 110 5.42 6.14 12.69
CA ALA A 110 5.90 6.20 14.08
C ALA A 110 6.16 4.79 14.64
N TYR A 111 5.36 3.83 14.19
CA TYR A 111 5.55 2.43 14.52
C TYR A 111 6.79 1.84 13.83
N LEU A 112 7.05 2.11 12.56
CA LEU A 112 8.28 1.68 11.85
C LEU A 112 9.55 2.25 12.49
N GLU A 113 9.55 3.52 12.90
CA GLU A 113 10.68 4.16 13.58
C GLU A 113 11.07 3.41 14.88
N SER A 114 10.08 2.83 15.56
CA SER A 114 10.31 1.99 16.74
C SER A 114 11.02 0.66 16.44
N TYR A 115 11.21 0.28 15.16
CA TYR A 115 11.90 -0.93 14.73
C TYR A 115 13.37 -0.73 14.36
N GLY A 116 13.94 0.47 14.49
CA GLY A 116 15.33 0.75 14.08
C GLY A 116 16.40 -0.18 14.68
N SER A 117 16.26 -0.62 15.93
CA SER A 117 17.18 -1.61 16.54
C SER A 117 16.73 -3.07 16.38
N CYS A 118 15.54 -3.31 15.82
CA CYS A 118 15.04 -4.65 15.47
C CYS A 118 15.80 -5.25 14.28
N ALA A 119 16.40 -4.41 13.43
CA ALA A 119 17.13 -4.83 12.22
C ALA A 119 18.26 -5.86 12.46
N ALA A 120 18.80 -5.93 13.68
CA ALA A 120 19.81 -6.91 14.10
C ALA A 120 19.25 -8.16 14.81
N CYS A 121 17.95 -8.17 15.16
CA CYS A 121 17.31 -9.26 15.90
C CYS A 121 16.49 -10.16 14.95
N THR A 122 16.75 -11.47 14.97
CA THR A 122 16.12 -12.47 14.08
C THR A 122 15.14 -13.40 14.77
N ARG A 123 14.98 -13.32 16.10
CA ARG A 123 14.23 -14.28 16.93
C ARG A 123 12.78 -14.49 16.50
N CYS A 124 12.10 -13.43 16.05
CA CYS A 124 10.72 -13.52 15.57
C CYS A 124 10.60 -14.35 14.28
N MET A 125 11.59 -14.28 13.40
CA MET A 125 11.64 -15.04 12.14
C MET A 125 12.01 -16.50 12.38
N GLU A 126 12.95 -16.76 13.30
CA GLU A 126 13.41 -18.11 13.66
C GLU A 126 12.28 -18.98 14.20
N MET A 127 11.34 -18.39 14.95
CA MET A 127 10.23 -19.14 15.49
C MET A 127 9.12 -19.33 14.43
N CYS A 128 8.94 -18.38 13.52
CA CYS A 128 7.70 -18.24 12.76
C CYS A 128 7.29 -19.51 11.99
N PRO A 129 6.12 -20.12 12.29
CA PRO A 129 5.73 -21.40 11.68
C PRO A 129 5.44 -21.28 10.17
N THR A 130 5.15 -20.08 9.67
CA THR A 130 4.90 -19.81 8.25
C THR A 130 6.05 -19.09 7.55
N GLY A 131 7.19 -18.92 8.24
CA GLY A 131 8.40 -18.32 7.69
C GLY A 131 8.23 -16.86 7.27
N VAL A 132 7.50 -16.06 8.04
CA VAL A 132 7.29 -14.64 7.75
C VAL A 132 8.62 -13.87 7.88
N PRO A 133 9.06 -13.19 6.82
CA PRO A 133 10.36 -12.52 6.79
C PRO A 133 10.24 -11.09 7.37
N ILE A 134 10.08 -10.95 8.69
CA ILE A 134 9.77 -9.67 9.37
C ILE A 134 10.71 -8.53 9.00
N LYS A 135 12.02 -8.80 8.85
CA LYS A 135 12.99 -7.80 8.43
C LYS A 135 12.65 -7.23 7.04
N GLN A 136 12.38 -8.11 6.08
CA GLN A 136 11.97 -7.72 4.73
C GLN A 136 10.62 -7.00 4.74
N VAL A 137 9.72 -7.31 5.67
CA VAL A 137 8.46 -6.57 5.83
C VAL A 137 8.72 -5.13 6.24
N VAL A 138 9.59 -4.90 7.24
CA VAL A 138 9.99 -3.54 7.67
C VAL A 138 10.64 -2.78 6.52
N GLU A 139 11.64 -3.37 5.87
CA GLU A 139 12.35 -2.76 4.73
C GLU A 139 11.40 -2.43 3.57
N HIS A 140 10.41 -3.30 3.32
CA HIS A 140 9.38 -3.06 2.31
C HIS A 140 8.53 -1.85 2.66
N MET A 141 8.04 -1.79 3.89
CA MET A 141 7.21 -0.68 4.36
C MET A 141 7.97 0.65 4.35
N GLU A 142 9.22 0.68 4.80
CA GLU A 142 10.07 1.89 4.76
C GLU A 142 10.24 2.44 3.34
N ARG A 143 10.41 1.57 2.33
CA ARG A 143 10.54 1.98 0.93
C ARG A 143 9.23 2.47 0.32
N MET A 144 8.12 1.89 0.75
CA MET A 144 6.79 2.27 0.27
C MET A 144 6.30 3.58 0.88
N THR A 145 6.85 3.97 2.04
CA THR A 145 6.48 5.20 2.72
C THR A 145 7.36 6.36 2.25
N ILE A 146 6.80 7.29 1.49
CA ILE A 146 7.48 8.56 1.14
C ILE A 146 7.05 9.60 2.19
N ARG A 147 7.91 10.57 2.51
CA ARG A 147 7.40 11.77 3.20
C ARG A 147 6.39 12.42 2.27
N PRO A 148 5.08 12.47 2.60
CA PRO A 148 4.21 13.37 1.86
C PRO A 148 4.85 14.76 1.99
N GLU A 149 4.98 15.48 0.88
CA GLU A 149 5.16 16.91 0.94
C GLU A 149 3.94 17.41 1.72
N VAL A 150 4.13 17.68 3.00
CA VAL A 150 3.11 18.31 3.81
C VAL A 150 2.85 19.63 3.12
N LYS A 151 1.75 19.72 2.36
CA LYS A 151 1.17 21.04 2.12
C LYS A 151 0.75 21.50 3.51
N ASP A 152 1.51 22.43 4.06
CA ASP A 152 1.09 23.26 5.16
C ASP A 152 -0.26 23.88 4.79
N ALA A 153 -1.35 23.21 5.16
CA ALA A 153 -2.70 23.60 4.80
C ALA A 153 -3.73 22.90 5.69
N MET A 154 -3.76 23.26 6.98
CA MET A 154 -4.88 23.97 7.61
C MET A 154 -4.58 24.24 9.08
#